data_AF-A0A4R4S579-F1
#
_entry.id   AF-A0A4R4S579-F1
#
_cell.length_a   1.000
_cell.length_b   1.000
_cell.length_c   1.000
_cell.angle_alpha   90.00
_cell.angle_beta   90.00
_cell.angle_gamma   90.00
#
_symmetry.space_group_name_H-M   'P 1'
#
loop_
_entity.id
_entity.type
_entity.pdbx_description
1 polymer ?
#
loop_
_entity_poly.entity_id
_entity_poly.type
_entity_poly.pdbx_seq_one_letter_code
_entity_poly.pdbx_strand_id
1 'polypeptide(L)'
;MTLKEKLETDLSAAMKSRDELRTRTLRMALTAVKNEEVAGKRSRQLSDDDIVKVLAREAKKRREAAAAFGDAGREEQARAERDEGEVLEQYLPAQLSDEELAALVADAIAAT
;
A
#
# COMPACT_ATOMS: atom_id res chain seq x y z
N MET A 1 0.94 -1.48 19.57
CA MET A 1 -0.03 -1.78 18.51
C MET A 1 0.76 -2.17 17.28
N THR A 2 0.52 -3.37 16.76
CA THR A 2 1.10 -3.88 15.50
C THR A 2 0.54 -3.08 14.32
N LEU A 3 1.18 -3.20 13.15
CA LEU A 3 0.68 -2.54 11.94
C LEU A 3 -0.70 -3.06 11.52
N LYS A 4 -0.96 -4.36 11.71
CA LYS A 4 -2.28 -4.95 11.45
C LYS A 4 -3.36 -4.34 12.35
N GLU A 5 -3.11 -4.25 13.65
CA GLU A 5 -4.03 -3.65 14.62
C GLU A 5 -4.26 -2.16 14.32
N LYS A 6 -3.23 -1.45 13.83
CA LYS A 6 -3.36 -0.05 13.38
C LYS A 6 -4.35 0.07 12.23
N LEU A 7 -4.18 -0.76 11.18
CA LEU A 7 -5.07 -0.77 10.01
C LEU A 7 -6.53 -1.09 10.40
N GLU A 8 -6.74 -2.02 11.34
CA GLU A 8 -8.08 -2.38 11.84
C GLU A 8 -8.71 -1.26 12.67
N THR A 9 -7.91 -0.59 13.49
CA THR A 9 -8.35 0.57 14.29
C THR A 9 -8.73 1.73 13.39
N ASP A 10 -7.89 2.06 12.40
CA ASP A 10 -8.11 3.17 11.47
C ASP A 10 -9.28 2.88 10.52
N LEU A 11 -9.50 1.62 10.12
CA LEU A 11 -10.70 1.21 9.38
C LEU A 11 -11.96 1.46 10.23
N SER A 12 -11.93 1.10 11.50
CA SER A 12 -13.05 1.32 12.41
C SER A 12 -13.33 2.81 12.61
N ALA A 13 -12.29 3.63 12.68
CA ALA A 13 -12.41 5.09 12.75
C ALA A 13 -13.01 5.67 11.46
N ALA A 14 -12.50 5.27 10.29
CA ALA A 14 -12.99 5.69 8.98
C ALA A 14 -14.48 5.35 8.77
N MET A 15 -14.91 4.16 9.21
CA MET A 15 -16.32 3.77 9.14
C MET A 15 -17.21 4.65 10.02
N LYS A 16 -16.73 5.05 11.21
CA LYS A 16 -17.48 5.94 12.13
C LYS A 16 -17.56 7.37 11.58
N SER A 17 -16.50 7.86 10.96
CA SER A 17 -16.47 9.20 10.35
C SER A 17 -17.11 9.26 8.96
N ARG A 18 -17.56 8.12 8.41
CA ARG A 18 -18.09 7.99 7.03
C ARG A 18 -17.07 8.40 5.97
N ASP A 19 -15.79 8.17 6.23
CA ASP A 19 -14.72 8.34 5.25
C ASP A 19 -14.71 7.13 4.31
N GLU A 20 -15.45 7.23 3.20
CA GLU A 20 -15.63 6.14 2.24
C GLU A 20 -14.33 5.76 1.54
N LEU A 21 -13.48 6.73 1.21
CA LEU A 21 -12.19 6.52 0.57
C LEU A 21 -11.27 5.70 1.49
N ARG A 22 -11.07 6.15 2.72
CA ARG A 22 -10.21 5.43 3.67
C ARG A 22 -10.81 4.06 4.01
N THR A 23 -12.13 3.97 4.15
CA THR A 23 -12.82 2.70 4.42
C THR A 23 -12.59 1.67 3.32
N ARG A 24 -12.80 2.04 2.04
CA ARG A 24 -12.63 1.09 0.92
C ARG A 24 -11.17 0.67 0.78
N THR A 25 -10.24 1.60 0.89
CA THR A 25 -8.79 1.33 0.76
C THR A 25 -8.28 0.42 1.87
N LEU A 26 -8.60 0.71 3.13
CA LEU A 26 -8.14 -0.09 4.27
C LEU A 26 -8.75 -1.50 4.27
N ARG A 27 -10.02 -1.65 3.82
CA ARG A 27 -10.64 -2.97 3.67
C ARG A 27 -9.91 -3.82 2.62
N MET A 28 -9.54 -3.23 1.49
CA MET A 28 -8.75 -3.92 0.46
C MET A 28 -7.34 -4.25 0.93
N ALA A 29 -6.67 -3.34 1.63
CA ALA A 29 -5.36 -3.58 2.22
C ALA A 29 -5.38 -4.77 3.22
N LEU A 30 -6.35 -4.77 4.15
CA LEU A 30 -6.52 -5.89 5.10
C LEU A 30 -6.88 -7.21 4.42
N THR A 31 -7.58 -7.15 3.28
CA THR A 31 -7.88 -8.34 2.47
C THR A 31 -6.61 -8.88 1.83
N ALA A 32 -5.75 -8.02 1.28
CA ALA A 32 -4.46 -8.40 0.72
C ALA A 32 -3.55 -9.02 1.79
N VAL A 33 -3.52 -8.46 3.01
CA VAL A 33 -2.81 -9.03 4.17
C VAL A 33 -3.34 -10.43 4.48
N LYS A 34 -4.66 -10.60 4.61
CA LYS A 34 -5.27 -11.91 4.89
C LYS A 34 -4.98 -12.94 3.80
N ASN A 35 -4.98 -12.53 2.53
CA ASN A 35 -4.65 -13.40 1.41
C ASN A 35 -3.20 -13.88 1.50
N GLU A 36 -2.27 -12.99 1.86
CA GLU A 36 -0.86 -13.36 2.06
C GLU A 36 -0.67 -14.29 3.28
N GLU A 37 -1.43 -14.08 4.36
CA GLU A 37 -1.43 -14.97 5.55
C GLU A 37 -1.79 -16.41 5.20
N VAL A 38 -2.64 -16.62 4.18
CA VAL A 38 -3.15 -17.96 3.79
C VAL A 38 -2.56 -18.51 2.48
N ALA A 39 -1.71 -17.75 1.78
CA ALA A 39 -1.15 -18.16 0.49
C ALA A 39 -0.19 -19.36 0.59
N GLY A 40 0.41 -19.58 1.77
CA GLY A 40 1.32 -20.69 2.02
C GLY A 40 0.62 -22.03 2.28
N LYS A 41 1.41 -23.11 2.43
CA LYS A 41 0.89 -24.45 2.79
C LYS A 41 0.17 -24.49 4.14
N ARG A 42 0.40 -23.50 5.01
CA ARG A 42 -0.26 -23.30 6.29
C ARG A 42 -0.50 -21.81 6.49
N SER A 43 -1.63 -21.47 7.10
CA SER A 43 -1.89 -20.10 7.54
C SER A 43 -0.86 -19.66 8.58
N ARG A 44 -0.37 -18.43 8.45
CA ARG A 44 0.53 -17.79 9.42
C ARG A 44 0.12 -16.35 9.64
N GLN A 45 0.44 -15.80 10.80
CA GLN A 45 0.37 -14.37 11.02
C GLN A 45 1.57 -13.69 10.34
N LEU A 46 1.34 -12.55 9.69
CA LEU A 46 2.44 -11.73 9.15
C LEU A 46 3.10 -10.89 10.26
N SER A 47 4.40 -10.70 10.12
CA SER A 47 5.13 -9.65 10.84
C SER A 47 4.79 -8.28 10.25
N ASP A 48 5.09 -7.20 11.00
CA ASP A 48 4.90 -5.85 10.50
C ASP A 48 5.71 -5.59 9.21
N ASP A 49 6.93 -6.11 9.11
CA ASP A 49 7.75 -6.01 7.89
C ASP A 49 7.11 -6.70 6.68
N ASP A 50 6.48 -7.86 6.90
CA ASP A 50 5.77 -8.57 5.83
C ASP A 50 4.50 -7.80 5.41
N ILE A 51 3.81 -7.18 6.37
CA ILE A 51 2.66 -6.31 6.08
C ILE A 51 3.11 -5.08 5.27
N VAL A 52 4.23 -4.43 5.64
CA VAL A 52 4.80 -3.33 4.87
C VAL A 52 5.06 -3.75 3.42
N LYS A 53 5.62 -4.94 3.17
CA LYS A 53 5.82 -5.46 1.81
C LYS A 53 4.50 -5.68 1.05
N VAL A 54 3.44 -6.14 1.73
CA VAL A 54 2.11 -6.25 1.13
C VAL A 54 1.59 -4.87 0.74
N LEU A 55 1.60 -3.92 1.68
CA LEU A 55 1.11 -2.56 1.45
C LEU A 55 1.91 -1.82 0.36
N ALA A 56 3.22 -2.01 0.29
CA ALA A 56 4.07 -1.42 -0.74
C ALA A 56 3.72 -1.96 -2.13
N ARG A 57 3.46 -3.27 -2.26
CA ARG A 57 2.96 -3.87 -3.51
C ARG A 57 1.60 -3.32 -3.90
N GLU A 58 0.68 -3.17 -2.95
CA GLU A 58 -0.63 -2.60 -3.23
C GLU A 58 -0.54 -1.13 -3.64
N ALA A 59 0.25 -0.30 -2.95
CA ALA A 59 0.49 1.10 -3.33
C ALA A 59 1.09 1.22 -4.74
N LYS A 60 2.05 0.36 -5.09
CA LYS A 60 2.61 0.30 -6.46
C LYS A 60 1.54 0.00 -7.50
N LYS A 61 0.68 -1.00 -7.26
CA LYS A 61 -0.43 -1.35 -8.17
C LYS A 61 -1.37 -0.16 -8.41
N ARG A 62 -1.63 0.64 -7.37
CA ARG A 62 -2.44 1.87 -7.49
C ARG A 62 -1.78 2.90 -8.39
N ARG A 63 -0.47 3.12 -8.24
CA ARG A 63 0.28 4.03 -9.11
C ARG A 63 0.28 3.56 -10.57
N GLU A 64 0.50 2.26 -10.80
CA GLU A 64 0.45 1.68 -12.14
C GLU A 64 -0.95 1.77 -12.77
N ALA A 65 -2.00 1.50 -11.99
CA ALA A 65 -3.39 1.65 -12.44
C ALA A 65 -3.77 3.10 -12.73
N ALA A 66 -3.33 4.04 -11.89
CA ALA A 66 -3.53 5.48 -12.10
C ALA A 66 -2.91 5.95 -13.41
N ALA A 67 -1.67 5.53 -13.71
CA ALA A 67 -1.00 5.83 -14.96
C ALA A 67 -1.76 5.24 -16.16
N ALA A 68 -2.11 3.95 -16.10
CA ALA A 68 -2.84 3.28 -17.17
C ALA A 68 -4.22 3.90 -17.45
N PHE A 69 -4.95 4.33 -16.42
CA PHE A 69 -6.20 5.06 -16.61
C PHE A 69 -5.97 6.46 -17.19
N GLY A 70 -4.94 7.18 -16.74
CA GLY A 70 -4.58 8.49 -17.30
C GLY A 70 -4.27 8.41 -18.79
N ASP A 71 -3.42 7.46 -19.18
CA ASP A 71 -3.05 7.21 -20.58
C ASP A 71 -4.26 6.85 -21.47
N ALA A 72 -5.30 6.26 -20.87
CA ALA A 72 -6.55 5.91 -21.54
C ALA A 72 -7.61 7.06 -21.53
N GLY A 73 -7.26 8.26 -21.05
CA GLY A 73 -8.17 9.41 -20.93
C GLY A 73 -9.23 9.25 -19.83
N ARG A 74 -9.03 8.32 -18.90
CA ARG A 74 -9.94 7.92 -17.83
C ARG A 74 -9.60 8.62 -16.52
N GLU A 75 -9.59 9.95 -16.54
CA GLU A 75 -9.06 10.79 -15.45
C GLU A 75 -9.74 10.59 -14.09
N GLU A 76 -11.05 10.34 -14.06
CA GLU A 76 -11.77 10.07 -12.80
C GLU A 76 -11.28 8.78 -12.14
N GLN A 77 -11.08 7.71 -12.92
CA GLN A 77 -10.51 6.47 -12.40
C GLN A 77 -9.04 6.64 -12.01
N ALA A 78 -8.26 7.38 -12.81
CA ALA A 78 -6.88 7.68 -12.48
C ALA A 78 -6.76 8.40 -11.14
N ARG A 79 -7.60 9.41 -10.91
CA ARG A 79 -7.67 10.13 -9.64
C ARG A 79 -8.09 9.21 -8.49
N ALA A 80 -9.12 8.40 -8.69
CA ALA A 80 -9.58 7.46 -7.67
C ALA A 80 -8.44 6.51 -7.23
N GLU A 81 -7.61 6.02 -8.14
CA GLU A 81 -6.46 5.18 -7.81
C GLU A 81 -5.35 5.94 -7.04
N ARG A 82 -5.06 7.20 -7.44
CA ARG A 82 -4.08 8.05 -6.71
C ARG A 82 -4.53 8.32 -5.28
N ASP A 83 -5.79 8.71 -5.11
CA ASP A 83 -6.39 9.01 -3.80
C ASP A 83 -6.30 7.78 -2.86
N GLU A 84 -6.46 6.56 -3.39
CA GLU A 84 -6.25 5.34 -2.60
C GLU A 84 -4.77 5.05 -2.31
N GLY A 85 -3.89 5.32 -3.27
CA GLY A 85 -2.44 5.19 -3.10
C GLY A 85 -1.93 6.06 -1.94
N GLU A 86 -2.36 7.32 -1.88
CA GLU A 86 -2.00 8.27 -0.82
C GLU A 86 -2.45 7.79 0.57
N VAL A 87 -3.60 7.12 0.67
CA VAL A 87 -4.04 6.51 1.92
C VAL A 87 -3.10 5.38 2.36
N LEU A 88 -2.64 4.53 1.44
CA LEU A 88 -1.71 3.44 1.75
C LEU A 88 -0.32 3.94 2.14
N GLU A 89 0.16 5.01 1.50
CA GLU A 89 1.47 5.60 1.77
C GLU A 89 1.62 6.10 3.22
N GLN A 90 0.52 6.45 3.90
CA GLN A 90 0.52 6.81 5.33
C GLN A 90 0.92 5.65 6.28
N TYR A 91 0.93 4.41 5.79
CA TYR A 91 1.28 3.22 6.55
C TYR A 91 2.63 2.62 6.15
N LEU A 92 3.28 3.20 5.14
CA LEU A 92 4.60 2.81 4.71
C LEU A 92 5.64 3.66 5.42
N PRO A 93 6.86 3.13 5.65
CA PRO A 93 8.01 3.98 5.93
C PRO A 93 8.12 5.07 4.85
N ALA A 94 8.74 6.20 5.18
CA ALA A 94 9.04 7.22 4.18
C ALA A 94 9.69 6.54 2.97
N GLN A 95 8.94 6.51 1.86
CA GLN A 95 9.41 5.90 0.63
C GLN A 95 10.51 6.83 0.12
N LEU A 96 11.71 6.28 -0.05
CA LEU A 96 12.75 6.93 -0.84
C LEU A 96 12.14 7.19 -2.22
N SER A 97 12.32 8.40 -2.75
CA SER A 97 11.92 8.67 -4.14
C SER A 97 12.62 7.68 -5.08
N ASP A 98 12.08 7.47 -6.27
CA ASP A 98 12.74 6.60 -7.26
C ASP A 98 14.18 7.09 -7.54
N GLU A 99 14.46 8.40 -7.40
CA GLU A 99 15.82 8.94 -7.47
C GLU A 99 16.68 8.56 -6.27
N GLU A 100 16.16 8.64 -5.06
CA GLU A 100 16.88 8.26 -3.83
C GLU A 100 17.15 6.75 -3.79
N LEU A 101 16.23 5.94 -4.30
CA LEU A 101 16.41 4.49 -4.46
C LEU A 101 17.46 4.17 -5.52
N ALA A 102 17.44 4.87 -6.67
CA ALA A 102 18.44 4.70 -7.71
C ALA A 102 19.85 5.11 -7.23
N ALA A 103 19.95 6.18 -6.44
CA ALA A 103 21.20 6.63 -5.83
C ALA A 103 21.76 5.59 -4.84
N LEU A 104 20.92 5.00 -3.98
CA LEU A 104 21.35 3.95 -3.05
C LEU A 104 21.80 2.67 -3.74
N VAL A 105 21.13 2.28 -4.84
CA VAL A 105 21.56 1.14 -5.66
C VAL A 105 22.90 1.43 -6.34
N ALA A 106 23.09 2.64 -6.87
CA ALA A 106 24.36 3.05 -7.47
C ALA A 106 25.50 3.06 -6.44
N ASP A 107 25.26 3.61 -5.25
CA ASP A 107 26.24 3.65 -4.16
C ASP A 107 26.61 2.25 -3.65
N ALA A 108 25.64 1.35 -3.53
CA ALA A 108 25.88 -0.04 -3.12
C ALA A 108 26.70 -0.83 -4.15
N ILE A 109 26.48 -0.58 -5.46
CA ILE A 109 27.27 -1.19 -6.54
C ILE A 109 28.70 -0.61 -6.55
N ALA A 110 28.86 0.69 -6.30
CA ALA A 110 30.17 1.36 -6.28
C ALA A 110 31.04 0.99 -5.05
N ALA A 111 30.42 0.52 -3.97
CA ALA A 111 31.10 0.08 -2.76
C ALA A 111 31.59 -1.40 -2.81
N THR A 112 31.48 -2.06 -3.97
CA THR A 112 31.96 -3.44 -4.21
C THR A 112 33.13 -3.45 -5.18
#